data_AF-A0A6I9YLY3-F1
#
_entry.id   AF-A0A6I9YLY3-F1
#
_cell.length_a   1.000
_cell.length_b   1.000
_cell.length_c   1.000
_cell.angle_alpha   90.00
_cell.angle_beta   90.00
_cell.angle_gamma   90.00
#
_symmetry.space_group_name_H-M   'P 1'
#
loop_
_entity.id
_entity.type
_entity.pdbx_description
1 polymer ?
#
loop_
_entity_poly.entity_id
_entity_poly.type
_entity_poly.pdbx_seq_one_letter_code
_entity_poly.pdbx_strand_id
1 'polypeptide(L)'
;MKWDVNLNALDAAVFLGGKDLIPFYNLLEGGRDGAFFKELEDYFYYAQLVHQGIDTMEPRKVSTHIPLEQLPFVIRAMGFYPSEDQIEDMLNEVKFSEFLDTGKQVSKINLGDFIKLYVNHRPAFGLASKEIQQAFEILGYENQDQEAAISRDDLLLLLQHKGEHFSEEELAEYLTTLLGFNPEGGRVEAGSYDPTGSEDIIEEEIPEEVTAAYFTKEVLALPVPEPTEVATETQTSDEATNSSLLSLKTS
;
A
#
# COMPACT_ATOMS: atom_id res chain seq x y z
N MET A 1 13.46 -14.90 27.58
CA MET A 1 14.30 -15.04 26.38
C MET A 1 15.17 -13.81 26.26
N LYS A 2 16.46 -13.96 25.99
CA LYS A 2 17.40 -12.85 25.81
C LYS A 2 17.80 -12.86 24.34
N TRP A 3 17.43 -11.83 23.60
CA TRP A 3 17.86 -11.66 22.21
C TRP A 3 19.38 -11.45 22.21
N ASP A 4 20.09 -12.19 21.37
CA ASP A 4 21.53 -12.07 21.17
C ASP A 4 21.79 -11.81 19.68
N VAL A 5 22.64 -10.82 19.37
CA VAL A 5 22.85 -10.35 18.00
C VAL A 5 24.03 -11.10 17.40
N ASN A 6 23.80 -11.85 16.32
CA ASN A 6 24.87 -12.51 15.59
C ASN A 6 25.56 -11.52 14.63
N LEU A 7 26.63 -10.89 15.11
CA LEU A 7 27.43 -9.94 14.33
C LEU A 7 28.01 -10.54 13.05
N ASN A 8 28.40 -11.82 13.07
CA ASN A 8 28.97 -12.48 11.89
C ASN A 8 27.93 -12.63 10.77
N ALA A 9 26.68 -12.91 11.12
CA ALA A 9 25.58 -12.99 10.16
C ALA A 9 25.26 -11.61 9.58
N LEU A 10 25.33 -10.55 10.40
CA LEU A 10 25.14 -9.18 9.94
C LEU A 10 26.25 -8.73 8.99
N ASP A 11 27.52 -8.97 9.33
CA ASP A 11 28.67 -8.63 8.49
C ASP A 11 28.63 -9.36 7.14
N ALA A 12 28.25 -10.64 7.16
CA ALA A 12 28.04 -11.41 5.93
C ALA A 12 26.91 -10.83 5.07
N ALA A 13 25.79 -10.43 5.68
CA ALA A 13 24.67 -9.82 4.98
C ALA A 13 25.05 -8.46 4.37
N VAL A 14 25.79 -7.62 5.09
CA VAL A 14 26.30 -6.33 4.59
C VAL A 14 27.25 -6.56 3.41
N PHE A 15 28.14 -7.55 3.50
CA PHE A 15 29.07 -7.86 2.43
C PHE A 15 28.38 -8.37 1.15
N LEU A 16 27.35 -9.22 1.31
CA LEU A 16 26.62 -9.82 0.19
C LEU A 16 25.56 -8.89 -0.42
N GLY A 17 25.04 -7.92 0.35
CA GLY A 17 23.95 -7.02 -0.07
C GLY A 17 24.32 -6.07 -1.21
N GLY A 18 25.61 -5.83 -1.45
CA GLY A 18 26.09 -4.92 -2.49
C GLY A 18 26.45 -3.53 -1.97
N LYS A 19 26.64 -2.57 -2.88
CA LYS A 19 27.03 -1.19 -2.55
C LYS A 19 25.92 -0.19 -2.89
N ASP A 20 25.89 0.90 -2.14
CA ASP A 20 24.99 2.04 -2.34
C ASP A 20 23.50 1.63 -2.35
N LEU A 21 22.79 1.83 -3.47
CA LEU A 21 21.36 1.56 -3.60
C LEU A 21 21.04 0.10 -3.99
N ILE A 22 22.05 -0.70 -4.36
CA ILE A 22 21.86 -2.09 -4.81
C ILE A 22 21.09 -2.94 -3.77
N PRO A 23 21.42 -2.90 -2.47
CA PRO A 23 20.69 -3.68 -1.48
C PRO A 23 19.20 -3.33 -1.44
N PHE A 24 18.86 -2.05 -1.59
CA PHE A 24 17.48 -1.56 -1.53
C PHE A 24 16.69 -1.91 -2.78
N TYR A 25 17.31 -1.83 -3.96
CA TYR A 25 16.64 -2.27 -5.19
C TYR A 25 16.26 -3.74 -5.14
N ASN A 26 17.08 -4.60 -4.53
CA ASN A 26 16.77 -6.03 -4.38
C ASN A 26 15.56 -6.30 -3.46
N LEU A 27 15.17 -5.33 -2.63
CA LEU A 27 14.01 -5.41 -1.75
C LEU A 27 12.72 -4.89 -2.42
N LEU A 28 12.85 -4.27 -3.59
CA LEU A 28 11.70 -3.90 -4.43
C LEU A 28 11.24 -5.10 -5.26
N GLU A 29 9.93 -5.19 -5.48
CA GLU A 29 9.37 -6.23 -6.33
C GLU A 29 9.86 -6.10 -7.77
N GLY A 30 10.45 -7.15 -8.33
CA GLY A 30 11.05 -7.13 -9.66
C GLY A 30 12.40 -6.39 -9.76
N GLY A 31 12.92 -5.84 -8.66
CA GLY A 31 14.22 -5.17 -8.64
C GLY A 31 14.28 -3.85 -9.40
N ARG A 32 15.49 -3.40 -9.72
CA ARG A 32 15.75 -2.14 -10.45
C ARG A 32 15.10 -2.08 -11.83
N ASP A 33 15.08 -3.20 -12.56
CA ASP A 33 14.56 -3.26 -13.93
C ASP A 33 13.08 -3.73 -13.97
N GLY A 34 12.46 -3.89 -12.80
CA GLY A 34 11.07 -4.32 -12.64
C GLY A 34 10.05 -3.26 -13.06
N ALA A 35 8.81 -3.69 -13.27
CA ALA A 35 7.69 -2.78 -13.58
C ALA A 35 7.46 -1.77 -12.45
N PHE A 36 7.51 -2.23 -11.20
CA PHE A 36 7.34 -1.41 -10.00
C PHE A 36 8.31 -0.24 -9.91
N PHE A 37 9.59 -0.45 -10.28
CA PHE A 37 10.57 0.63 -10.30
C PHE A 37 10.26 1.68 -11.37
N LYS A 38 9.75 1.26 -12.54
CA LYS A 38 9.34 2.19 -13.60
C LYS A 38 8.12 3.01 -13.19
N GLU A 39 7.14 2.38 -12.56
CA GLU A 39 5.98 3.08 -11.99
C GLU A 39 6.40 4.11 -10.95
N LEU A 40 7.38 3.78 -10.10
CA LEU A 40 7.96 4.74 -9.17
C LEU A 40 8.62 5.94 -9.88
N GLU A 41 9.36 5.71 -10.97
CA GLU A 41 9.91 6.80 -11.79
C GLU A 41 8.78 7.69 -12.34
N ASP A 42 7.71 7.09 -12.85
CA ASP A 42 6.54 7.80 -13.37
C ASP A 42 5.83 8.64 -12.29
N TYR A 43 5.68 8.12 -11.06
CA TYR A 43 5.15 8.90 -9.94
C TYR A 43 6.06 10.07 -9.54
N PHE A 44 7.38 9.89 -9.58
CA PHE A 44 8.32 10.98 -9.35
C PHE A 44 8.20 12.07 -10.41
N TYR A 45 8.00 11.70 -11.68
CA TYR A 45 7.73 12.67 -12.73
C TYR A 45 6.38 13.36 -12.52
N TYR A 46 5.34 12.61 -12.17
CA TYR A 46 4.02 13.17 -11.91
C TYR A 46 4.04 14.18 -10.75
N ALA A 47 4.67 13.85 -9.63
CA ALA A 47 4.84 14.75 -8.49
C ALA A 47 5.56 16.07 -8.87
N GLN A 48 6.50 16.02 -9.82
CA GLN A 48 7.16 17.23 -10.34
C GLN A 48 6.23 18.06 -11.23
N LEU A 49 5.34 17.43 -11.99
CA LEU A 49 4.35 18.13 -12.81
C LEU A 49 3.33 18.85 -11.92
N VAL A 50 2.84 18.16 -10.89
CA VAL A 50 1.92 18.71 -9.88
C VAL A 50 2.56 19.88 -9.14
N HIS A 51 3.81 19.73 -8.68
CA HIS A 51 4.48 20.84 -7.98
C HIS A 51 4.67 22.10 -8.86
N GLN A 52 4.74 21.94 -10.18
CA GLN A 52 4.86 23.06 -11.13
C GLN A 52 3.50 23.63 -11.57
N GLY A 53 2.40 23.00 -11.15
CA GLY A 53 1.04 23.24 -11.65
C GLY A 53 0.77 22.44 -12.91
N ILE A 54 -0.29 21.64 -12.92
CA ILE A 54 -0.69 20.86 -14.10
C ILE A 54 -1.05 21.78 -15.29
N ASP A 55 -1.67 22.92 -15.02
CA ASP A 55 -2.12 23.88 -16.05
C ASP A 55 -1.07 24.92 -16.48
N THR A 56 0.18 24.79 -16.03
CA THR A 56 1.22 25.75 -16.38
C THR A 56 1.57 25.73 -17.86
N MET A 57 1.68 26.92 -18.45
CA MET A 57 2.15 27.14 -19.82
C MET A 57 3.66 27.39 -19.89
N GLU A 58 4.33 27.43 -18.73
CA GLU A 58 5.77 27.61 -18.64
C GLU A 58 6.53 26.32 -19.04
N PRO A 59 7.78 26.42 -19.53
CA PRO A 59 8.60 25.25 -19.84
C PRO A 59 8.78 24.37 -18.60
N ARG A 60 8.41 23.09 -18.72
CA ARG A 60 8.56 22.10 -17.65
C ARG A 60 10.03 21.90 -17.31
N LYS A 61 10.36 21.97 -16.02
CA LYS A 61 11.68 21.67 -15.49
C LYS A 61 11.68 20.25 -14.96
N VAL A 62 12.57 19.43 -15.51
CA VAL A 62 12.78 18.06 -15.02
C VAL A 62 13.89 18.08 -13.97
N SER A 63 13.65 17.39 -12.86
CA SER A 63 14.57 17.23 -11.75
C SER A 63 14.68 15.75 -11.38
N THR A 64 15.69 15.40 -10.59
CA THR A 64 15.79 14.10 -9.91
C THR A 64 15.22 14.13 -8.50
N HIS A 65 14.57 15.24 -8.12
CA HIS A 65 14.07 15.51 -6.78
C HIS A 65 12.61 15.93 -6.81
N ILE A 66 11.87 15.51 -5.80
CA ILE A 66 10.51 15.96 -5.50
C ILE A 66 10.51 16.76 -4.20
N PRO A 67 9.57 17.71 -4.04
CA PRO A 67 9.37 18.41 -2.78
C PRO A 67 8.81 17.44 -1.70
N LEU A 68 9.11 17.67 -0.42
CA LEU A 68 8.71 16.77 0.67
C LEU A 68 7.19 16.68 0.84
N GLU A 69 6.46 17.72 0.47
CA GLU A 69 5.00 17.76 0.50
C GLU A 69 4.37 16.70 -0.41
N GLN A 70 5.11 16.21 -1.43
CA GLN A 70 4.64 15.16 -2.33
C GLN A 70 4.94 13.74 -1.81
N LEU A 71 5.76 13.62 -0.76
CA LEU A 71 6.19 12.34 -0.20
C LEU A 71 5.00 11.42 0.18
N PRO A 72 3.97 11.89 0.93
CA PRO A 72 2.89 11.01 1.36
C PRO A 72 2.09 10.46 0.18
N PHE A 73 1.86 11.29 -0.84
CA PHE A 73 1.11 10.91 -2.05
C PHE A 73 1.84 9.83 -2.85
N VAL A 74 3.17 9.97 -3.03
CA VAL A 74 3.96 8.95 -3.74
C VAL A 74 3.98 7.64 -2.95
N ILE A 75 4.11 7.68 -1.62
CA ILE A 75 4.08 6.48 -0.78
C ILE A 75 2.73 5.75 -0.89
N ARG A 76 1.62 6.49 -0.83
CA ARG A 76 0.25 5.98 -0.99
C ARG A 76 0.02 5.40 -2.38
N ALA A 77 0.52 6.06 -3.43
CA ALA A 77 0.45 5.55 -4.81
C ALA A 77 1.23 4.23 -4.99
N MET A 78 2.30 4.04 -4.21
CA MET A 78 3.07 2.80 -4.17
C MET A 78 2.43 1.70 -3.29
N GLY A 79 1.18 1.88 -2.87
CA GLY A 79 0.40 0.89 -2.12
C GLY A 79 0.75 0.76 -0.64
N PHE A 80 1.46 1.73 -0.07
CA PHE A 80 1.67 1.82 1.39
C PHE A 80 0.85 2.97 1.96
N TYR A 81 -0.02 2.66 2.94
CA TYR A 81 -0.92 3.62 3.58
C TYR A 81 -0.49 3.87 5.04
N PRO A 82 0.56 4.69 5.26
CA PRO A 82 0.98 5.06 6.61
C PRO A 82 -0.04 5.96 7.29
N SER A 83 -0.07 5.90 8.62
CA SER A 83 -0.79 6.86 9.46
C SER A 83 -0.13 8.25 9.37
N GLU A 84 -0.85 9.31 9.73
CA GLU A 84 -0.34 10.69 9.78
C GLU A 84 0.87 10.81 10.73
N ASP A 85 0.84 10.14 11.89
CA ASP A 85 2.02 10.08 12.79
C ASP A 85 3.24 9.44 12.08
N GLN A 86 3.04 8.35 11.33
CA GLN A 86 4.11 7.69 10.57
C GLN A 86 4.60 8.58 9.42
N ILE A 87 3.71 9.31 8.76
CA ILE A 87 4.06 10.29 7.73
C ILE A 87 4.91 11.40 8.34
N GLU A 88 4.54 11.93 9.50
CA GLU A 88 5.30 12.96 10.19
C GLU A 88 6.72 12.44 10.53
N ASP A 89 6.84 11.23 11.04
CA ASP A 89 8.12 10.58 11.32
C ASP A 89 8.97 10.44 10.05
N MET A 90 8.38 9.97 8.94
CA MET A 90 9.07 9.85 7.64
C MET A 90 9.52 11.20 7.10
N LEU A 91 8.67 12.24 7.20
CA LEU A 91 9.00 13.60 6.78
C LEU A 91 10.13 14.17 7.63
N ASN A 92 10.10 13.96 8.95
CA ASN A 92 11.12 14.41 9.88
C ASN A 92 12.46 13.71 9.63
N GLU A 93 12.46 12.40 9.37
CA GLU A 93 13.67 11.65 9.02
C GLU A 93 14.41 12.29 7.83
N VAL A 94 13.67 12.65 6.77
CA VAL A 94 14.28 13.27 5.59
C VAL A 94 14.65 14.72 5.86
N LYS A 95 13.76 15.49 6.51
CA LYS A 95 13.96 16.91 6.81
C LYS A 95 15.21 17.17 7.65
N PHE A 96 15.52 16.26 8.58
CA PHE A 96 16.66 16.37 9.49
C PHE A 96 17.87 15.50 9.09
N SER A 97 17.80 14.78 7.97
CA SER A 97 18.87 13.88 7.49
C SER A 97 20.26 14.51 7.47
N GLU A 98 20.37 15.76 7.00
CA GLU A 98 21.64 16.50 6.91
C GLU A 98 21.78 17.57 8.00
N PHE A 99 20.83 17.65 8.95
CA PHE A 99 20.77 18.77 9.89
C PHE A 99 21.96 18.78 10.86
N LEU A 100 22.45 17.61 11.28
CA LEU A 100 23.60 17.51 12.19
C LEU A 100 24.90 17.99 11.54
N ASP A 101 25.07 17.77 10.24
CA ASP A 101 26.30 18.11 9.51
C ASP A 101 26.25 19.53 8.91
N THR A 102 25.08 19.95 8.42
CA THR A 102 24.92 21.21 7.67
C THR A 102 24.21 22.31 8.45
N GLY A 103 23.50 21.96 9.53
CA GLY A 103 22.61 22.87 10.27
C GLY A 103 21.37 23.31 9.48
N LYS A 104 21.10 22.71 8.32
CA LYS A 104 19.98 23.08 7.45
C LYS A 104 18.97 21.94 7.34
N GLN A 105 17.71 22.32 7.20
CA GLN A 105 16.63 21.38 6.90
C GLN A 105 16.56 21.13 5.41
N VAL A 106 16.41 19.86 5.05
CA VAL A 106 16.20 19.43 3.67
C VAL A 106 14.71 19.58 3.35
N SER A 107 14.39 20.11 2.17
CA SER A 107 13.00 20.30 1.70
C SER A 107 12.66 19.50 0.44
N LYS A 108 13.62 18.72 -0.07
CA LYS A 108 13.48 17.92 -1.29
C LYS A 108 14.17 16.58 -1.11
N ILE A 109 13.59 15.54 -1.69
CA ILE A 109 14.12 14.18 -1.65
C ILE A 109 14.40 13.69 -3.07
N ASN A 110 15.51 12.97 -3.26
CA ASN A 110 15.80 12.29 -4.52
C ASN A 110 15.23 10.86 -4.54
N LEU A 111 15.16 10.27 -5.73
CA LEU A 111 14.62 8.91 -5.90
C LEU A 111 15.35 7.84 -5.06
N GLY A 112 16.66 7.95 -4.92
CA GLY A 112 17.47 6.97 -4.19
C GLY A 112 17.16 6.98 -2.69
N ASP A 113 17.14 8.16 -2.08
CA ASP A 113 16.83 8.32 -0.66
C ASP A 113 15.36 8.04 -0.36
N PHE A 114 14.47 8.33 -1.31
CA PHE A 114 13.08 7.90 -1.22
C PHE A 114 12.93 6.39 -1.17
N ILE A 115 13.66 5.65 -2.02
CA ILE A 115 13.59 4.18 -2.02
C ILE A 115 14.09 3.61 -0.68
N LYS A 116 15.14 4.18 -0.11
CA LYS A 116 15.60 3.78 1.24
C LYS A 116 14.50 4.01 2.28
N LEU A 117 13.91 5.20 2.29
CA LEU A 117 12.83 5.56 3.20
C LEU A 117 11.63 4.62 3.04
N TYR A 118 11.17 4.42 1.80
CA TYR A 118 10.04 3.55 1.48
C TYR A 118 10.29 2.11 1.94
N VAL A 119 11.45 1.52 1.62
CA VAL A 119 11.77 0.14 2.02
C VAL A 119 11.86 -0.02 3.53
N ASN A 120 12.36 1.00 4.25
CA ASN A 120 12.51 0.95 5.70
C ASN A 120 11.18 1.02 6.46
N HIS A 121 10.23 1.81 5.95
CA HIS A 121 8.94 2.03 6.60
C HIS A 121 7.82 1.14 6.07
N ARG A 122 7.96 0.62 4.85
CA ARG A 122 6.98 -0.28 4.23
C ARG A 122 6.76 -1.51 5.12
N PRO A 123 5.49 -1.87 5.40
CA PRO A 123 5.19 -3.10 6.12
C PRO A 123 5.57 -4.31 5.28
N ALA A 124 6.09 -5.35 5.92
CA ALA A 124 6.50 -6.59 5.25
C ALA A 124 5.34 -7.30 4.52
N PHE A 125 4.11 -7.07 5.00
CA PHE A 125 2.87 -7.56 4.41
C PHE A 125 1.93 -6.37 4.18
N GLY A 126 1.29 -6.31 3.00
CA GLY A 126 0.26 -5.30 2.74
C GLY A 126 -1.02 -5.55 3.54
N LEU A 127 -1.97 -4.62 3.47
CA LEU A 127 -3.31 -4.79 4.05
C LEU A 127 -3.93 -6.10 3.53
N ALA A 128 -4.14 -7.05 4.42
CA ALA A 128 -4.74 -8.32 4.05
C ALA A 128 -6.26 -8.18 4.11
N SER A 129 -7.00 -8.64 3.09
CA SER A 129 -8.47 -8.71 3.14
C SER A 129 -8.98 -9.45 4.39
N LYS A 130 -8.15 -10.34 4.94
CA LYS A 130 -8.38 -11.02 6.21
C LYS A 130 -8.43 -10.09 7.41
N GLU A 131 -7.59 -9.06 7.47
CA GLU A 131 -7.60 -8.07 8.56
C GLU A 131 -8.88 -7.24 8.52
N ILE A 132 -9.33 -6.87 7.32
CA ILE A 132 -10.62 -6.19 7.12
C ILE A 132 -11.76 -7.10 7.59
N GLN A 133 -11.77 -8.36 7.16
CA GLN A 133 -12.78 -9.33 7.59
C GLN A 133 -12.82 -9.47 9.12
N GLN A 134 -11.66 -9.61 9.76
CA GLN A 134 -11.56 -9.68 11.23
C GLN A 134 -12.04 -8.39 11.90
N ALA A 135 -11.80 -7.22 11.31
CA ALA A 135 -12.31 -5.96 11.84
C ALA A 135 -13.85 -5.92 11.83
N PHE A 136 -14.49 -6.40 10.76
CA PHE A 136 -15.95 -6.52 10.69
C PHE A 136 -16.50 -7.54 11.69
N GLU A 137 -15.81 -8.67 11.91
CA GLU A 137 -16.19 -9.65 12.94
C GLU A 137 -16.14 -9.07 14.37
N ILE A 138 -15.25 -8.11 14.63
CA ILE A 138 -15.09 -7.49 15.96
C ILE A 138 -16.04 -6.30 16.15
N LEU A 139 -16.21 -5.47 15.12
CA LEU A 139 -16.96 -4.22 15.20
C LEU A 139 -18.44 -4.36 14.82
N GLY A 140 -18.76 -5.37 14.02
CA GLY A 140 -20.10 -5.61 13.50
C GLY A 140 -20.94 -6.56 14.34
N TYR A 141 -22.15 -6.81 13.84
CA TYR A 141 -23.08 -7.80 14.36
C TYR A 141 -23.31 -8.90 13.31
N GLU A 142 -23.81 -10.05 13.75
CA GLU A 142 -24.23 -11.12 12.83
C GLU A 142 -25.59 -10.75 12.21
N ASN A 143 -25.61 -10.62 10.88
CA ASN A 143 -26.84 -10.35 10.14
C ASN A 143 -27.70 -11.63 9.96
N GLN A 144 -28.80 -11.53 9.21
CA GLN A 144 -29.71 -12.65 8.97
C GLN A 144 -29.03 -13.82 8.23
N ASP A 145 -27.99 -13.53 7.45
CA ASP A 145 -27.21 -14.49 6.67
C ASP A 145 -26.02 -15.07 7.46
N GLN A 146 -25.89 -14.74 8.75
CA GLN A 146 -24.77 -15.13 9.63
C GLN A 146 -23.42 -14.54 9.18
N GLU A 147 -23.45 -13.43 8.45
CA GLU A 147 -22.27 -12.67 8.07
C GLU A 147 -22.06 -11.49 9.03
N ALA A 148 -20.80 -11.14 9.26
CA ALA A 148 -20.46 -9.95 10.04
C ALA A 148 -20.76 -8.69 9.21
N ALA A 149 -21.71 -7.89 9.68
CA ALA A 149 -22.15 -6.65 9.05
C ALA A 149 -22.11 -5.48 10.02
N ILE A 150 -21.92 -4.28 9.48
CA ILE A 150 -21.99 -3.01 10.22
C ILE A 150 -23.07 -2.16 9.58
N SER A 151 -23.90 -1.50 10.38
CA SER A 151 -24.85 -0.49 9.86
C SER A 151 -24.08 0.64 9.18
N ARG A 152 -24.58 1.17 8.06
CA ARG A 152 -23.96 2.32 7.38
C ARG A 152 -23.66 3.47 8.33
N ASP A 153 -24.64 3.86 9.14
CA ASP A 153 -24.50 4.98 10.08
C ASP A 153 -23.42 4.70 11.12
N ASP A 154 -23.36 3.45 11.62
CA ASP A 154 -22.34 3.03 12.57
C ASP A 154 -20.95 2.98 11.91
N LEU A 155 -20.85 2.56 10.65
CA LEU A 155 -19.60 2.55 9.90
C LEU A 155 -19.07 3.98 9.71
N LEU A 156 -19.92 4.91 9.29
CA LEU A 156 -19.56 6.32 9.13
C LEU A 156 -19.12 6.93 10.48
N LEU A 157 -19.86 6.62 11.56
CA LEU A 157 -19.53 7.09 12.90
C LEU A 157 -18.19 6.50 13.40
N LEU A 158 -17.94 5.22 13.13
CA LEU A 158 -16.69 4.56 13.48
C LEU A 158 -15.51 5.20 12.75
N LEU A 159 -15.64 5.47 11.45
CA LEU A 159 -14.60 6.13 10.66
C LEU A 159 -14.30 7.55 11.16
N GLN A 160 -15.30 8.32 11.60
CA GLN A 160 -15.07 9.67 12.12
C GLN A 160 -14.43 9.69 13.51
N HIS A 161 -14.73 8.71 14.36
CA HIS A 161 -14.35 8.75 15.79
C HIS A 161 -13.27 7.74 16.20
N LYS A 162 -12.92 6.76 15.37
CA LYS A 162 -11.93 5.73 15.69
C LYS A 162 -10.73 5.80 14.76
N GLY A 163 -9.54 5.82 15.35
CA GLY A 163 -8.29 5.96 14.60
C GLY A 163 -7.97 7.43 14.35
N GLU A 164 -7.57 7.74 13.12
CA GLU A 164 -7.31 9.11 12.71
C GLU A 164 -8.62 9.82 12.39
N HIS A 165 -8.80 10.98 12.99
CA HIS A 165 -10.08 11.69 12.95
C HIS A 165 -10.33 12.25 11.55
N PHE A 166 -11.32 11.70 10.84
CA PHE A 166 -11.87 12.34 9.65
C PHE A 166 -12.89 13.41 10.04
N SER A 167 -12.79 14.60 9.44
CA SER A 167 -13.92 15.52 9.38
C SER A 167 -15.03 14.97 8.48
N GLU A 168 -16.26 15.47 8.65
CA GLU A 168 -17.39 15.10 7.79
C GLU A 168 -17.10 15.41 6.30
N GLU A 169 -16.42 16.54 6.04
CA GLU A 169 -16.02 16.96 4.69
C GLU A 169 -14.99 15.99 4.08
N GLU A 170 -13.96 15.60 4.82
CA GLU A 170 -12.94 14.65 4.36
C GLU A 170 -13.54 13.26 4.11
N LEU A 171 -14.42 12.79 5.00
CA LEU A 171 -15.08 11.50 4.82
C LEU A 171 -15.94 11.49 3.56
N ALA A 172 -16.71 12.56 3.34
CA ALA A 172 -17.53 12.72 2.15
C ALA A 172 -16.67 12.78 0.87
N GLU A 173 -15.56 13.51 0.90
CA GLU A 173 -14.62 13.57 -0.22
C GLU A 173 -14.06 12.18 -0.54
N TYR A 174 -13.58 11.44 0.47
CA TYR A 174 -12.98 10.13 0.26
C TYR A 174 -14.00 9.10 -0.26
N LEU A 175 -15.20 9.06 0.31
CA LEU A 175 -16.23 8.12 -0.13
C LEU A 175 -16.71 8.42 -1.55
N THR A 176 -16.97 9.69 -1.88
CA THR A 176 -17.38 10.05 -3.24
C THR A 176 -16.27 9.81 -4.27
N THR A 177 -15.01 9.95 -3.86
CA THR A 177 -13.84 9.62 -4.71
C THR A 177 -13.72 8.12 -4.93
N LEU A 178 -13.84 7.31 -3.87
CA LEU A 178 -13.79 5.84 -3.96
C LEU A 178 -14.94 5.26 -4.78
N LEU A 179 -16.13 5.83 -4.65
CA LEU A 179 -17.32 5.47 -5.44
C LEU A 179 -17.25 6.02 -6.89
N GLY A 180 -16.25 6.83 -7.22
CA GLY A 180 -16.01 7.34 -8.58
C GLY A 180 -16.83 8.58 -8.98
N PHE A 181 -17.57 9.19 -8.05
CA PHE A 181 -18.33 10.42 -8.29
C PHE A 181 -17.47 11.68 -8.22
N ASN A 182 -16.30 11.61 -7.57
CA ASN A 182 -15.31 12.67 -7.54
C ASN A 182 -13.93 12.19 -8.06
N PRO A 183 -13.69 12.15 -9.39
CA PRO A 183 -12.42 11.68 -9.96
C PRO A 183 -11.22 12.60 -9.70
N GLU A 184 -11.48 13.80 -9.17
CA GLU A 184 -10.47 14.81 -8.85
C GLU A 184 -10.16 14.88 -7.34
N GLY A 185 -10.86 14.09 -6.52
CA GLY A 185 -10.69 14.11 -5.07
C GLY A 185 -9.30 13.66 -4.60
N GLY A 186 -8.86 14.23 -3.47
CA GLY A 186 -7.54 13.96 -2.90
C GLY A 186 -6.36 14.57 -3.67
N ARG A 187 -6.61 15.36 -4.73
CA ARG A 187 -5.55 16.10 -5.43
C ARG A 187 -5.22 17.38 -4.66
N VAL A 188 -3.94 17.64 -4.45
CA VAL A 188 -3.43 18.91 -3.88
C VAL A 188 -3.88 20.14 -4.71
N GLU A 189 -4.15 19.94 -6.00
CA GLU A 189 -4.57 21.01 -6.93
C GLU A 189 -6.09 21.15 -7.09
N ALA A 190 -6.87 20.12 -6.75
CA ALA A 190 -8.31 20.29 -6.68
C ALA A 190 -8.57 21.30 -5.55
N GLY A 191 -9.35 22.33 -5.81
CA GLY A 191 -9.68 23.34 -4.81
C GLY A 191 -10.41 22.73 -3.61
N SER A 192 -10.98 23.59 -2.77
CA SER A 192 -11.87 23.11 -1.69
C SER A 192 -12.96 22.20 -2.26
N TYR A 193 -13.05 20.98 -1.73
CA TYR A 193 -14.14 20.05 -2.02
C TYR A 193 -15.50 20.72 -1.75
N ASP A 194 -16.46 20.55 -2.65
CA ASP A 194 -17.84 21.00 -2.44
C ASP A 194 -18.65 19.80 -1.96
N PRO A 195 -19.06 19.76 -0.68
CA PRO A 195 -19.78 18.62 -0.11
C PRO A 195 -21.25 18.57 -0.55
N THR A 196 -21.75 19.54 -1.33
CA THR A 196 -23.17 19.63 -1.70
C THR A 196 -23.64 18.37 -2.45
N GLY A 197 -24.58 17.63 -1.85
CA GLY A 197 -25.17 16.41 -2.44
C GLY A 197 -24.35 15.13 -2.20
N SER A 198 -23.26 15.20 -1.45
CA SER A 198 -22.45 14.02 -1.11
C SER A 198 -23.18 13.04 -0.17
N GLU A 199 -24.00 13.56 0.75
CA GLU A 199 -24.85 12.74 1.64
C GLU A 199 -25.82 11.87 0.84
N ASP A 200 -26.54 12.47 -0.12
CA ASP A 200 -27.50 11.75 -0.97
C ASP A 200 -26.82 10.61 -1.77
N ILE A 201 -25.61 10.86 -2.29
CA ILE A 201 -24.81 9.87 -3.03
C ILE A 201 -24.39 8.72 -2.10
N ILE A 202 -23.91 9.05 -0.90
CA ILE A 202 -23.51 8.05 0.10
C ILE A 202 -24.71 7.20 0.50
N GLU A 203 -25.90 7.80 0.64
CA GLU A 203 -27.11 7.09 0.99
C GLU A 203 -27.64 6.18 -0.12
N GLU A 204 -27.47 6.56 -1.38
CA GLU A 204 -27.92 5.78 -2.55
C GLU A 204 -26.97 4.62 -2.87
N GLU A 205 -25.66 4.84 -2.77
CA GLU A 205 -24.64 3.88 -3.21
C GLU A 205 -24.16 2.92 -2.11
N ILE A 206 -24.23 3.32 -0.83
CA ILE A 206 -23.83 2.46 0.29
C ILE A 206 -25.08 1.84 0.95
N PRO A 207 -25.20 0.50 0.98
CA PRO A 207 -26.37 -0.17 1.58
C PRO A 207 -26.45 0.08 3.09
N GLU A 208 -27.66 -0.05 3.65
CA GLU A 208 -27.89 0.08 5.10
C GLU A 208 -27.05 -0.91 5.93
N GLU A 209 -26.83 -2.12 5.40
CA GLU A 209 -25.95 -3.12 5.99
C GLU A 209 -24.71 -3.33 5.11
N VAL A 210 -23.53 -3.03 5.66
CA VAL A 210 -22.25 -3.17 4.97
C VAL A 210 -21.53 -4.43 5.47
N THR A 211 -21.21 -5.35 4.57
CA THR A 211 -20.40 -6.54 4.87
C THR A 211 -18.93 -6.31 4.52
N ALA A 212 -18.03 -7.09 5.12
CA ALA A 212 -16.60 -7.01 4.79
C ALA A 212 -16.30 -7.26 3.31
N ALA A 213 -17.04 -8.17 2.69
CA ALA A 213 -16.91 -8.51 1.27
C ALA A 213 -17.33 -7.34 0.37
N TYR A 214 -18.48 -6.73 0.67
CA TYR A 214 -18.96 -5.53 -0.02
C TYR A 214 -17.94 -4.39 0.10
N PHE A 215 -17.52 -4.08 1.33
CA PHE A 215 -16.59 -2.97 1.59
C PHE A 215 -15.24 -3.16 0.87
N THR A 216 -14.68 -4.37 0.91
CA THR A 216 -13.39 -4.66 0.27
C THR A 216 -13.46 -4.53 -1.25
N LYS A 217 -14.55 -5.00 -1.87
CA LYS A 217 -14.67 -5.11 -3.33
C LYS A 217 -15.28 -3.87 -3.98
N GLU A 218 -16.39 -3.37 -3.44
CA GLU A 218 -17.18 -2.31 -4.07
C GLU A 218 -16.73 -0.92 -3.60
N VAL A 219 -16.24 -0.78 -2.36
CA VAL A 219 -15.75 0.52 -1.84
C VAL A 219 -14.25 0.67 -2.03
N LEU A 220 -13.44 -0.29 -1.58
CA LEU A 220 -11.98 -0.20 -1.64
C LEU A 220 -11.37 -0.73 -2.94
N ALA A 221 -12.13 -1.45 -3.76
CA ALA A 221 -11.67 -2.11 -4.97
C ALA A 221 -10.38 -2.95 -4.79
N LEU A 222 -10.19 -3.52 -3.60
CA LEU A 222 -9.01 -4.35 -3.31
C LEU A 222 -9.15 -5.70 -4.02
N PRO A 223 -8.06 -6.26 -4.57
CA PRO A 223 -8.09 -7.56 -5.19
C PRO A 223 -8.47 -8.60 -4.14
N VAL A 224 -9.61 -9.27 -4.35
CA VAL A 224 -10.01 -10.39 -3.49
C VAL A 224 -8.98 -11.50 -3.68
N PRO A 225 -8.33 -12.01 -2.61
CA PRO A 225 -7.41 -13.12 -2.74
C PRO A 225 -8.17 -14.30 -3.34
N GLU A 226 -7.70 -14.81 -4.48
CA GLU A 226 -8.23 -16.04 -5.05
C GLU A 226 -8.15 -17.13 -3.97
N PRO A 227 -9.22 -17.92 -3.75
CA PRO A 227 -9.16 -19.01 -2.79
C PRO A 227 -8.04 -19.94 -3.24
N THR A 228 -7.01 -20.07 -2.40
CA THR A 228 -5.94 -21.03 -2.62
C THR A 228 -6.60 -22.40 -2.64
N GLU A 229 -6.79 -22.97 -3.83
CA GLU A 229 -7.16 -24.37 -3.96
C GLU A 229 -6.04 -25.16 -3.28
N VAL A 230 -6.29 -25.57 -2.04
CA VAL A 230 -5.47 -26.54 -1.35
C VAL A 230 -5.65 -27.82 -2.15
N ALA A 231 -4.73 -28.05 -3.08
CA ALA A 231 -4.55 -29.34 -3.73
C ALA A 231 -4.31 -30.35 -2.62
N THR A 232 -5.39 -31.03 -2.23
CA THR A 232 -5.35 -32.16 -1.34
C THR A 232 -4.64 -33.26 -2.12
N GLU A 233 -3.34 -33.41 -1.87
CA GLU A 233 -2.56 -34.57 -2.29
C GLU A 233 -3.27 -35.82 -1.77
N THR A 234 -4.07 -36.41 -2.64
CA THR A 234 -4.70 -37.69 -2.38
C THR A 234 -3.61 -38.72 -2.57
N GLN A 235 -3.19 -39.33 -1.46
CA GLN A 235 -2.36 -40.53 -1.43
C GLN A 235 -2.87 -41.53 -2.46
N THR A 236 -2.07 -41.80 -3.49
CA THR A 236 -2.23 -43.00 -4.32
C THR A 236 -1.02 -43.88 -4.04
N SER A 237 -1.35 -45.07 -3.53
CA SER A 237 -0.47 -46.17 -3.23
C SER A 237 0.17 -46.70 -4.52
N ASP A 238 1.50 -46.62 -4.62
CA ASP A 238 2.28 -47.33 -5.63
C ASP A 238 2.28 -48.84 -5.32
N GLU A 239 1.44 -49.59 -6.03
CA GLU A 239 1.62 -51.03 -6.18
C GLU A 239 1.48 -51.42 -7.67
N ALA A 240 2.48 -52.18 -8.13
CA ALA A 240 2.56 -52.90 -9.40
C ALA A 240 2.95 -52.13 -10.69
N THR A 241 4.25 -52.15 -11.01
CA THR A 241 4.67 -52.72 -12.32
C THR A 241 6.09 -53.27 -12.26
N ASN A 242 6.19 -54.52 -11.81
CA ASN A 242 7.40 -55.33 -11.90
C ASN A 242 7.25 -56.27 -13.10
N SER A 243 7.48 -55.77 -14.32
CA SER A 243 7.74 -56.64 -15.49
C SER A 243 8.35 -55.84 -16.64
N SER A 244 9.68 -55.79 -16.72
CA SER A 244 10.46 -55.72 -17.99
C SER A 244 11.96 -55.64 -17.71
N LEU A 245 12.54 -56.65 -17.07
CA LEU A 245 14.00 -56.81 -17.00
C LEU A 245 14.38 -58.29 -17.08
N LEU A 246 13.96 -58.98 -18.14
CA LEU A 246 14.41 -60.35 -18.45
C LEU A 246 14.32 -60.62 -19.96
N SER A 247 15.22 -60.03 -20.75
CA SER A 247 15.77 -60.64 -21.98
C SER A 247 16.79 -59.73 -22.65
N LEU A 248 18.06 -59.93 -22.32
CA LEU A 248 19.17 -59.73 -23.24
C LEU A 248 20.13 -60.89 -23.01
N LYS A 249 19.95 -61.92 -23.83
CA LYS A 249 20.75 -63.13 -23.91
C LYS A 249 21.90 -62.88 -24.89
N THR A 250 23.11 -63.18 -24.44
CA THR A 250 24.13 -63.94 -25.19
C THR A 250 24.29 -63.67 -26.70
N SER A 251 25.40 -63.03 -27.07
CA SER A 251 26.42 -63.53 -28.01
C SER A 251 27.69 -62.70 -27.88
#